data_AF-A0A1M6A3B2-F1
#
_entry.id   AF-A0A1M6A3B2-F1
#
_cell.length_a   1.000
_cell.length_b   1.000
_cell.length_c   1.000
_cell.angle_alpha   90.00
_cell.angle_beta   90.00
_cell.angle_gamma   90.00
#
_symmetry.space_group_name_H-M   'P 1'
#
loop_
_entity.id
_entity.type
_entity.pdbx_description
1 polymer ?
#
loop_
_entity_poly.entity_id
_entity_poly.type
_entity_poly.pdbx_seq_one_letter_code
_entity_poly.pdbx_strand_id
1 'polypeptide(L)'
;MFAISFDMVVAELKKYYNDPYNNAYYEISSILDKYGFFGVQGSLYLSNNNDMSNLVDAIDALNEKEWFVNSVRDIRAFRVEDWSNFTARAKRKATNTDRE
;
A
#
# COMPACT_ATOMS: atom_id res chain seq x y z
N MET A 1 -4.54 -0.17 -14.77
CA MET A 1 -3.86 -0.64 -13.55
C MET A 1 -4.84 -0.57 -12.39
N PHE A 2 -4.64 -1.34 -11.33
CA PHE A 2 -5.34 -1.11 -10.07
C PHE A 2 -4.39 -0.58 -9.00
N ALA A 3 -4.96 0.18 -8.06
CA ALA A 3 -4.29 0.63 -6.86
C ALA A 3 -5.09 0.21 -5.63
N ILE A 4 -4.41 -0.19 -4.56
CA ILE A 4 -4.99 -0.35 -3.23
C ILE A 4 -4.28 0.64 -2.30
N SER A 5 -5.06 1.42 -1.56
CA SER A 5 -4.56 2.24 -0.46
C SER A 5 -5.30 1.89 0.82
N PHE A 6 -4.58 1.80 1.93
CA PHE A 6 -5.19 1.55 3.23
C PHE A 6 -4.55 2.38 4.33
N ASP A 7 -5.20 2.41 5.47
CA ASP A 7 -4.77 3.12 6.65
C ASP A 7 -5.14 2.33 7.90
N MET A 8 -4.22 2.27 8.86
CA MET A 8 -4.33 1.38 10.03
C MET A 8 -4.39 2.19 11.32
N VAL A 9 -5.21 1.75 12.27
CA VAL A 9 -5.22 2.29 13.63
C VAL A 9 -4.08 1.62 14.41
N VAL A 10 -3.01 2.36 14.69
CA VAL A 10 -1.81 1.83 15.38
C VAL A 10 -2.13 1.24 16.76
N ALA A 11 -3.06 1.83 17.50
CA ALA A 11 -3.48 1.31 18.80
C ALA A 11 -4.12 -0.09 18.68
N GLU A 12 -4.95 -0.31 17.67
CA GLU A 12 -5.58 -1.61 17.41
C GLU A 12 -4.56 -2.60 16.83
N LEU A 13 -3.62 -2.16 15.97
CA LEU A 13 -2.52 -3.02 15.51
C LEU A 13 -1.71 -3.58 16.69
N LYS A 14 -1.33 -2.74 17.65
CA LYS A 14 -0.60 -3.20 18.84
C LYS A 14 -1.41 -4.21 19.67
N LYS A 15 -2.73 -4.10 19.67
CA LYS A 15 -3.63 -4.98 20.42
C LYS A 15 -3.91 -6.31 19.70
N TYR A 16 -4.15 -6.27 18.39
CA TYR A 16 -4.57 -7.45 17.62
C TYR A 16 -3.43 -8.15 16.87
N TYR A 17 -2.36 -7.43 16.55
CA TYR A 17 -1.16 -8.01 15.91
C TYR A 17 -0.03 -8.32 16.90
N ASN A 18 0.01 -7.59 18.03
CA ASN A 18 1.11 -7.54 19.01
C ASN A 18 2.36 -6.77 18.52
N ASP A 19 3.27 -6.50 19.46
CA ASP A 19 4.56 -5.88 19.18
C ASP A 19 5.61 -6.92 18.72
N PRO A 20 6.45 -6.59 17.72
CA PRO A 20 6.49 -5.32 16.99
C PRO A 20 5.42 -5.25 15.89
N TYR A 21 4.48 -4.29 16.01
CA TYR A 21 3.37 -4.12 15.07
C TYR A 21 3.81 -3.76 13.64
N ASN A 22 5.06 -3.29 13.47
CA ASN A 22 5.62 -2.95 12.15
C ASN A 22 5.62 -4.16 11.20
N ASN A 23 5.68 -5.38 11.74
CA ASN A 23 5.61 -6.62 10.97
C ASN A 23 4.29 -6.80 10.22
N ALA A 24 3.21 -6.18 10.69
CA ALA A 24 1.92 -6.16 10.00
C ALA A 24 2.04 -5.59 8.58
N TYR A 25 2.83 -4.53 8.38
CA TYR A 25 3.01 -3.94 7.05
C TYR A 25 3.81 -4.84 6.11
N TYR A 26 4.78 -5.61 6.63
CA TYR A 26 5.49 -6.62 5.85
C TYR A 26 4.58 -7.79 5.46
N GLU A 27 3.70 -8.22 6.37
CA GLU A 27 2.72 -9.26 6.08
C GLU A 27 1.71 -8.82 5.02
N ILE A 28 1.16 -7.59 5.12
CA ILE A 28 0.29 -7.02 4.07
C ILE A 28 1.02 -6.98 2.74
N SER A 29 2.27 -6.51 2.72
CA SER A 29 3.07 -6.49 1.49
C SER A 29 3.23 -7.88 0.89
N SER A 30 3.47 -8.88 1.72
CA SER A 30 3.67 -10.27 1.30
C SER A 30 2.38 -10.93 0.82
N ILE A 31 1.22 -10.55 1.36
CA ILE A 31 -0.09 -10.98 0.88
C ILE A 31 -0.35 -10.36 -0.49
N LEU A 32 -0.22 -9.04 -0.60
CA LEU A 32 -0.50 -8.28 -1.82
C LEU A 32 0.43 -8.66 -2.99
N ASP A 33 1.70 -8.97 -2.70
CA ASP A 33 2.67 -9.41 -3.72
C ASP A 33 2.22 -10.69 -4.44
N LYS A 34 1.54 -11.62 -3.74
CA LYS A 34 0.99 -12.85 -4.35
C LYS A 34 -0.07 -12.57 -5.41
N TYR A 35 -0.73 -11.42 -5.33
CA TYR A 35 -1.73 -10.94 -6.29
C TYR A 35 -1.14 -9.92 -7.29
N GLY A 36 0.18 -9.79 -7.32
CA GLY A 36 0.90 -8.88 -8.22
C GLY A 36 0.80 -7.40 -7.85
N PHE A 37 0.43 -7.09 -6.60
CA PHE A 37 0.42 -5.72 -6.09
C PHE A 37 1.77 -5.37 -5.44
N PHE A 38 2.48 -4.40 -6.00
CA PHE A 38 3.77 -3.93 -5.48
C PHE A 38 3.64 -2.58 -4.76
N GLY A 39 4.38 -2.42 -3.67
CA GLY A 39 4.38 -1.20 -2.87
C GLY A 39 5.08 -0.04 -3.57
N VAL A 40 4.47 1.15 -3.54
CA VAL A 40 5.02 2.37 -4.12
C VAL A 40 5.55 3.31 -3.06
N GLN A 41 4.69 3.68 -2.11
CA GLN A 41 5.01 4.58 -1.01
C GLN A 41 4.02 4.39 0.13
N GLY A 42 4.52 4.09 1.32
CA GLY A 42 3.68 3.84 2.49
C GLY A 42 2.68 2.72 2.22
N SER A 43 1.40 2.97 2.49
CA SER A 43 0.31 2.01 2.34
C SER A 43 -0.33 2.01 0.94
N LEU A 44 0.37 2.49 -0.10
CA LEU A 44 -0.11 2.50 -1.48
C LEU A 44 0.56 1.38 -2.29
N TYR A 45 -0.27 0.53 -2.88
CA TYR A 45 0.13 -0.60 -3.72
C TYR A 45 -0.48 -0.48 -5.11
N LEU A 46 0.28 -0.85 -6.14
CA LEU A 46 -0.14 -0.82 -7.54
C LEU A 46 -0.04 -2.21 -8.17
N SER A 47 -0.91 -2.53 -9.11
CA SER A 47 -0.83 -3.75 -9.92
C SER A 47 -1.08 -3.46 -11.39
N ASN A 48 -0.18 -3.93 -12.24
CA ASN A 48 -0.37 -3.90 -13.69
C ASN A 48 -1.46 -4.89 -14.16
N ASN A 49 -1.95 -5.76 -13.27
CA ASN A 49 -3.10 -6.61 -13.53
C ASN A 49 -4.39 -5.76 -13.52
N ASN A 50 -5.16 -5.83 -14.59
CA ASN A 50 -6.44 -5.12 -14.76
C ASN A 50 -7.65 -6.04 -14.54
N ASP A 51 -7.44 -7.27 -14.08
CA ASP A 51 -8.52 -8.17 -13.70
C ASP A 51 -9.12 -7.73 -12.35
N MET A 52 -10.41 -7.37 -12.37
CA MET A 52 -11.16 -6.98 -11.18
C MET A 52 -11.27 -8.15 -10.18
N SER A 53 -11.30 -9.39 -10.67
CA SER A 53 -11.40 -10.58 -9.81
C SER A 53 -10.15 -10.72 -8.94
N ASN A 54 -8.96 -10.56 -9.54
CA ASN A 54 -7.69 -10.56 -8.81
C ASN A 54 -7.60 -9.41 -7.77
N LEU A 55 -8.20 -8.25 -8.04
CA LEU A 55 -8.31 -7.17 -7.05
C LEU A 55 -9.20 -7.59 -5.87
N VAL A 56 -10.36 -8.19 -6.15
CA VAL A 56 -11.28 -8.68 -5.10
C VAL A 56 -10.61 -9.77 -4.27
N ASP A 57 -9.97 -10.73 -4.90
CA ASP A 57 -9.25 -11.82 -4.21
C ASP A 57 -8.13 -11.28 -3.30
N ALA A 58 -7.43 -10.22 -3.71
CA ALA A 58 -6.42 -9.57 -2.90
C ALA A 58 -7.01 -8.91 -1.64
N ILE A 59 -8.19 -8.29 -1.76
CA ILE A 59 -8.92 -7.70 -0.64
C ILE A 59 -9.43 -8.80 0.31
N ASP A 60 -9.98 -9.88 -0.24
CA ASP A 60 -10.46 -11.00 0.56
C ASP A 60 -9.31 -11.67 1.34
N ALA A 61 -8.14 -11.84 0.74
CA ALA A 61 -6.96 -12.37 1.42
C ALA A 61 -6.46 -11.48 2.58
N LEU A 62 -6.65 -10.16 2.50
CA LEU A 62 -6.40 -9.27 3.62
C LEU A 62 -7.47 -9.43 4.70
N ASN A 63 -8.74 -9.57 4.30
CA ASN A 63 -9.87 -9.75 5.23
C ASN A 63 -9.81 -11.07 6.00
N GLU A 64 -9.12 -12.10 5.48
CA GLU A 64 -8.85 -13.34 6.23
C GLU A 64 -7.98 -13.12 7.48
N LYS A 65 -7.25 -12.00 7.54
CA LYS A 65 -6.43 -11.67 8.71
C LYS A 65 -7.29 -10.95 9.75
N GLU A 66 -7.64 -11.65 10.83
CA GLU A 66 -8.44 -11.09 11.92
C GLU A 66 -7.83 -9.78 12.47
N TRP A 67 -6.51 -9.74 12.63
CA TRP A 67 -5.83 -8.54 13.10
C TRP A 67 -5.96 -7.36 12.12
N PHE A 68 -6.05 -7.64 10.82
CA PHE A 68 -6.18 -6.63 9.78
C PHE A 68 -7.57 -6.02 9.83
N VAL A 69 -8.61 -6.85 9.82
CA VAL A 69 -10.01 -6.41 9.88
C VAL A 69 -10.29 -5.60 11.14
N ASN A 70 -9.71 -6.00 12.27
CA ASN A 70 -9.88 -5.27 13.53
C ASN A 70 -9.03 -3.99 13.64
N SER A 71 -8.05 -3.79 12.75
CA SER A 71 -7.13 -2.65 12.83
C SER A 71 -7.20 -1.69 11.64
N VAL A 72 -7.88 -2.06 10.55
CA VAL A 72 -8.02 -1.20 9.37
C VAL A 72 -8.99 -0.06 9.66
N ARG A 73 -8.55 1.17 9.36
CA ARG A 73 -9.37 2.39 9.49
C ARG A 73 -10.12 2.69 8.19
N ASP A 74 -9.42 2.62 7.08
CA ASP A 74 -9.94 2.89 5.73
C ASP A 74 -9.15 2.03 4.75
N ILE A 75 -9.85 1.48 3.76
CA ILE A 75 -9.25 0.78 2.62
C ILE A 75 -10.03 1.12 1.36
N ARG A 76 -9.30 1.43 0.28
CA ARG A 76 -9.87 1.83 -1.01
C ARG A 76 -9.10 1.18 -2.15
N ALA A 77 -9.82 0.91 -3.22
CA ALA A 77 -9.24 0.52 -4.48
C ALA A 77 -9.59 1.52 -5.58
N PHE A 78 -8.69 1.71 -6.54
CA PHE A 78 -8.86 2.63 -7.65
C PHE A 78 -8.44 1.96 -8.94
N ARG A 79 -9.20 2.21 -10.02
CA ARG A 79 -8.70 2.00 -11.36
C ARG A 79 -7.79 3.18 -11.72
N VAL A 80 -6.54 2.88 -12.05
CA VAL A 80 -5.55 3.87 -12.47
C VAL A 80 -5.40 3.78 -13.99
N GLU A 81 -5.82 4.84 -14.67
CA GLU A 81 -5.59 5.00 -16.11
C GLU A 81 -4.15 5.39 -16.40
N ASP A 82 -3.63 6.40 -15.69
CA ASP A 82 -2.27 6.92 -15.88
C ASP A 82 -1.51 7.06 -14.57
N TRP A 83 -0.20 6.78 -14.62
CA TRP A 83 0.71 6.93 -13.50
C TRP A 83 2.01 7.60 -13.92
N SER A 84 2.35 8.73 -13.29
CA SER A 84 3.53 9.53 -13.61
C SER A 84 4.36 9.80 -12.35
N ASN A 85 5.65 9.43 -12.38
CA ASN A 85 6.58 9.70 -11.29
C ASN A 85 7.33 11.02 -11.52
N PHE A 86 6.98 12.05 -10.74
CA PHE A 86 7.59 13.38 -10.84
C PHE A 86 8.80 13.60 -9.92
N THR A 87 9.29 12.58 -9.20
CA THR A 87 10.36 12.74 -8.19
C THR A 87 11.61 13.41 -8.77
N ALA A 88 12.11 12.90 -9.90
CA ALA A 88 13.27 13.49 -10.57
C ALA A 88 13.00 14.92 -11.05
N ARG A 89 11.78 15.24 -11.48
CA ARG A 89 11.38 16.59 -11.90
C ARG A 89 11.35 17.58 -10.73
N ALA A 90 10.84 17.14 -9.57
CA ALA A 90 10.75 17.96 -8.36
C ALA A 90 12.14 18.28 -7.78
N LYS A 91 13.05 17.31 -7.76
CA LYS A 91 14.41 17.47 -7.21
C LYS A 91 15.31 18.42 -8.02
N ARG A 92 15.00 18.72 -9.29
CA ARG A 92 15.80 19.65 -10.13
C ARG A 92 15.94 21.06 -9.56
N LYS A 93 14.96 21.55 -8.78
CA LYS A 93 15.04 22.89 -8.19
C LYS A 93 16.00 22.98 -6.99
N ALA A 94 16.28 21.86 -6.34
CA ALA A 94 17.13 21.83 -5.14
C ALA A 94 18.63 21.91 -5.47
N THR A 95 19.05 21.49 -6.67
CA THR A 95 20.46 21.43 -7.09
C THR A 95 21.03 22.73 -7.69
N ASN A 96 20.27 23.84 -7.67
CA ASN A 96 20.72 25.13 -8.20
C ASN A 96 21.24 26.10 -7.13
N THR A 97 21.35 25.68 -5.86
CA THR A 97 21.77 26.56 -4.75
C THR A 97 23.27 26.44 -4.41
N ASP A 98 23.99 25.45 -4.96
CA ASP A 98 25.40 25.18 -4.62
C ASP A 98 26.36 25.44 -5.80
N ARG A 99 26.14 26.54 -6.54
CA ARG A 99 27.12 27.04 -7.52
C ARG A 99 27.37 28.53 -7.29
N GLU A 100 28.10 28.82 -6.23
CA GLU A 100 28.98 30.00 -6.10
C GLU A 100 30.43 29.52 -6.03
#